data_AF-A0A444ITK8-F1
#
_entry.id   AF-A0A444ITK8-F1
#
_cell.length_a   1.000
_cell.length_b   1.000
_cell.length_c   1.000
_cell.angle_alpha   90.00
_cell.angle_beta   90.00
_cell.angle_gamma   90.00
#
_symmetry.space_group_name_H-M   'P 1'
#
loop_
_entity.id
_entity.type
_entity.pdbx_description
1 polymer ?
#
loop_
_entity_poly.entity_id
_entity_poly.type
_entity_poly.pdbx_seq_one_letter_code
_entity_poly.pdbx_strand_id
1 'polypeptide(L)'
;SWDEALNLTASRLKSFDPKTVGFHQGNDFNSWCHDAVMTAYGTPNKTTHRQMCDNPNRMANEHCGNDKRPWIDYAHSEFILLFGINELVTSVGQRKLNLLKQAMKQGTKLVMVDPRQSETAEAATEWISIIPGTDGAMALAWPMCW
;
A
#
# COMPACT_ATOMS: atom_id res chain seq x y z
N SER A 1 -24.38 -23.92 -16.08
CA SER A 1 -24.71 -22.53 -16.52
C SER A 1 -24.43 -21.54 -15.39
N TRP A 2 -24.63 -20.22 -15.58
CA TRP A 2 -24.54 -19.26 -14.47
C TRP A 2 -25.56 -19.56 -13.37
N ASP A 3 -26.79 -19.88 -13.73
CA ASP A 3 -27.85 -20.23 -12.77
C ASP A 3 -27.47 -21.45 -11.92
N GLU A 4 -26.87 -22.46 -12.55
CA GLU A 4 -26.40 -23.65 -11.85
C GLU A 4 -25.31 -23.32 -10.81
N ALA A 5 -24.32 -22.50 -11.18
CA ALA A 5 -23.24 -22.10 -10.28
C ALA A 5 -23.75 -21.26 -9.09
N LEU A 6 -24.66 -20.33 -9.35
CA LEU A 6 -25.29 -19.50 -8.31
C LEU A 6 -26.17 -20.34 -7.38
N ASN A 7 -26.98 -21.25 -7.94
CA ASN A 7 -27.83 -22.15 -7.15
C ASN A 7 -27.01 -23.11 -6.29
N LEU A 8 -25.90 -23.64 -6.83
CA LEU A 8 -24.97 -24.48 -6.07
C LEU A 8 -24.33 -23.69 -4.91
N THR A 9 -23.84 -22.48 -5.18
CA THR A 9 -23.23 -21.63 -4.16
C THR A 9 -24.23 -21.29 -3.05
N ALA A 10 -25.43 -20.84 -3.42
CA ALA A 10 -26.48 -20.48 -2.48
C ALA A 10 -26.94 -21.68 -1.64
N SER A 11 -27.10 -22.86 -2.24
CA SER A 11 -27.50 -24.08 -1.52
C SER A 11 -26.41 -24.54 -0.54
N ARG A 12 -25.14 -24.44 -0.91
CA ARG A 12 -24.01 -24.73 -0.02
C ARG A 12 -23.94 -23.76 1.14
N LEU A 13 -24.02 -22.45 0.89
CA LEU A 13 -24.04 -21.45 1.95
C LEU A 13 -25.20 -21.72 2.92
N LYS A 14 -26.42 -21.94 2.42
CA LYS A 14 -27.58 -22.27 3.29
C LYS A 14 -27.41 -23.55 4.11
N SER A 15 -26.53 -24.47 3.71
CA SER A 15 -26.31 -25.74 4.41
C SER A 15 -25.30 -25.64 5.56
N PHE A 16 -24.49 -24.59 5.63
CA PHE A 16 -23.48 -24.40 6.66
C PHE A 16 -23.97 -23.47 7.76
N ASP A 17 -23.45 -23.63 8.99
CA ASP A 17 -23.52 -22.57 10.00
C ASP A 17 -22.70 -21.38 9.47
N PRO A 18 -23.31 -20.18 9.29
CA PRO A 18 -22.61 -19.00 8.81
C PRO A 18 -21.34 -18.67 9.61
N LYS A 19 -21.29 -19.01 10.90
CA LYS A 19 -20.13 -18.76 11.77
C LYS A 19 -18.90 -19.60 11.43
N THR A 20 -19.04 -20.62 10.59
CA THR A 20 -17.95 -21.50 10.15
C THR A 20 -17.42 -21.16 8.76
N VAL A 21 -18.09 -20.24 8.05
CA VAL A 21 -17.72 -19.85 6.68
C VAL A 21 -16.90 -18.56 6.71
N GLY A 22 -15.72 -18.56 6.08
CA GLY A 22 -14.91 -17.37 5.87
C GLY A 22 -15.17 -16.74 4.50
N PHE A 23 -15.22 -15.41 4.45
CA PHE A 23 -15.25 -14.64 3.21
C PHE A 23 -13.99 -13.79 3.11
N HIS A 24 -13.18 -14.02 2.06
CA HIS A 24 -11.96 -13.27 1.81
C HIS A 24 -12.12 -12.37 0.59
N GLN A 25 -11.85 -11.08 0.78
CA GLN A 25 -11.95 -10.08 -0.26
C GLN A 25 -10.58 -9.58 -0.72
N GLY A 26 -10.30 -9.80 -2.01
CA GLY A 26 -9.16 -9.23 -2.74
C GLY A 26 -9.40 -7.77 -3.14
N ASN A 27 -8.88 -7.37 -4.29
CA ASN A 27 -9.19 -6.07 -4.88
C ASN A 27 -10.58 -6.12 -5.54
N ASP A 28 -11.49 -5.25 -5.11
CA ASP A 28 -12.90 -5.38 -5.44
C ASP A 28 -13.62 -4.02 -5.48
N PHE A 29 -14.03 -3.63 -6.69
CA PHE A 29 -14.78 -2.39 -6.93
C PHE A 29 -16.24 -2.46 -6.44
N ASN A 30 -16.78 -3.66 -6.26
CA ASN A 30 -18.15 -3.90 -5.80
C ASN A 30 -18.21 -4.41 -4.37
N SER A 31 -17.21 -4.02 -3.57
CA SER A 31 -17.02 -4.48 -2.19
C SER A 31 -18.25 -4.31 -1.31
N TRP A 32 -18.99 -3.22 -1.50
CA TRP A 32 -20.24 -2.92 -0.81
C TRP A 32 -21.32 -4.00 -1.06
N CYS A 33 -21.40 -4.57 -2.26
CA CYS A 33 -22.40 -5.56 -2.63
C CYS A 33 -22.08 -6.91 -1.97
N HIS A 34 -20.82 -7.35 -2.09
CA HIS A 34 -20.40 -8.60 -1.46
C HIS A 34 -20.46 -8.54 0.07
N ASP A 35 -20.08 -7.40 0.66
CA ASP A 35 -20.20 -7.21 2.11
C ASP A 35 -21.65 -7.24 2.58
N ALA A 36 -22.58 -6.65 1.84
CA ALA A 36 -24.01 -6.72 2.14
C ALA A 36 -24.53 -8.16 2.11
N VAL A 37 -24.18 -8.94 1.08
CA VAL A 37 -24.58 -10.36 0.97
C VAL A 37 -24.03 -11.20 2.12
N MET A 38 -22.74 -11.05 2.45
CA MET A 38 -22.12 -11.84 3.52
C MET A 38 -22.60 -11.42 4.91
N THR A 39 -22.94 -10.14 5.08
CA THR A 39 -23.61 -9.64 6.29
C THR A 39 -25.01 -10.22 6.43
N ALA A 40 -25.80 -10.25 5.36
CA ALA A 40 -27.13 -10.85 5.35
C ALA A 40 -27.09 -12.36 5.57
N TYR A 41 -26.06 -13.04 5.04
CA TYR A 41 -25.79 -14.45 5.31
C TYR A 41 -25.44 -14.71 6.78
N GLY A 42 -24.87 -13.73 7.48
CA GLY A 42 -24.63 -13.79 8.93
C GLY A 42 -23.24 -14.30 9.34
N THR A 43 -22.27 -14.34 8.41
CA THR A 43 -20.90 -14.70 8.78
C THR A 43 -20.18 -13.53 9.48
N PRO A 44 -19.55 -13.76 10.65
CA PRO A 44 -18.65 -12.79 11.26
C PRO A 44 -17.25 -12.81 10.62
N ASN A 45 -16.92 -13.84 9.85
CA ASN A 45 -15.56 -14.10 9.38
C ASN A 45 -15.29 -13.44 8.02
N LYS A 46 -15.47 -12.11 7.97
CA LYS A 46 -15.18 -11.30 6.78
C LYS A 46 -13.78 -10.73 6.89
N THR A 47 -12.91 -11.07 5.95
CA THR A 47 -11.51 -10.65 5.91
C THR A 47 -11.18 -10.00 4.58
N THR A 48 -10.22 -9.08 4.58
CA THR A 48 -9.75 -8.40 3.37
C THR A 48 -8.24 -8.57 3.24
N HIS A 49 -7.72 -8.38 2.04
CA HIS A 49 -6.27 -8.37 1.79
C HIS A 49 -5.52 -7.20 2.48
N ARG A 50 -6.21 -6.29 3.17
CA ARG A 50 -5.64 -5.05 3.73
C ARG A 50 -4.43 -5.29 4.62
N GLN A 51 -4.48 -6.30 5.50
CA GLN A 51 -3.38 -6.59 6.44
C GLN A 51 -2.06 -6.93 5.73
N MET A 52 -2.13 -7.43 4.50
CA MET A 52 -0.98 -7.78 3.67
C MET A 52 -0.54 -6.66 2.72
N CYS A 53 -1.34 -5.59 2.61
CA CYS A 53 -1.09 -4.50 1.68
C CYS A 53 -0.39 -3.34 2.41
N ASP A 54 -1.03 -2.17 2.51
CA ASP A 54 -0.43 -0.94 3.02
C ASP A 54 -0.81 -0.60 4.47
N ASN A 55 -1.36 -1.56 5.22
CA ASN A 55 -1.91 -1.29 6.54
C ASN A 55 -0.90 -0.65 7.52
N PRO A 56 0.37 -1.10 7.62
CA PRO A 56 1.34 -0.47 8.51
C PRO A 56 1.60 1.01 8.17
N ASN A 57 1.76 1.32 6.86
CA ASN A 57 1.99 2.70 6.39
C ASN A 57 0.79 3.59 6.71
N ARG A 58 -0.43 3.11 6.50
CA ARG A 58 -1.66 3.86 6.83
C ARG A 58 -1.78 4.13 8.32
N MET A 59 -1.51 3.14 9.16
CA MET A 59 -1.57 3.31 10.62
C MET A 59 -0.57 4.38 11.08
N ALA A 60 0.65 4.38 10.53
CA ALA A 60 1.64 5.41 10.83
C ALA A 60 1.19 6.81 10.37
N ASN A 61 0.69 6.95 9.15
CA ASN A 61 0.23 8.25 8.64
C ASN A 61 -1.02 8.76 9.39
N GLU A 62 -1.95 7.88 9.75
CA GLU A 62 -3.13 8.26 10.55
C GLU A 62 -2.71 8.75 11.95
N HIS A 63 -1.79 8.02 12.59
CA HIS A 63 -1.33 8.34 13.94
C HIS A 63 -0.51 9.64 13.98
N CYS A 64 0.37 9.85 13.00
CA CYS A 64 1.30 10.98 13.00
C CYS A 64 0.79 12.20 12.23
N GLY A 65 -0.04 12.00 11.20
CA GLY A 65 -0.42 13.03 10.22
C GLY A 65 -1.93 13.22 10.04
N ASN A 66 -2.77 12.46 10.73
CA ASN A 66 -4.24 12.52 10.63
C ASN A 66 -4.77 12.33 9.18
N ASP A 67 -4.00 11.66 8.32
CA ASP A 67 -4.39 11.28 6.96
C ASP A 67 -3.94 9.83 6.71
N LYS A 68 -4.80 9.03 6.10
CA LYS A 68 -4.51 7.62 5.80
C LYS A 68 -3.48 7.48 4.68
N ARG A 69 -3.53 8.37 3.69
CA ARG A 69 -2.73 8.33 2.46
C ARG A 69 -2.45 9.77 2.00
N PRO A 70 -1.58 10.49 2.72
CA PRO A 70 -1.24 11.86 2.34
C PRO A 70 -0.68 11.91 0.92
N TRP A 71 -1.04 12.96 0.19
CA TRP A 71 -0.47 13.23 -1.12
C TRP A 71 0.99 13.65 -0.98
N ILE A 72 1.89 13.05 -1.76
CA ILE A 72 3.30 13.42 -1.79
C ILE A 72 3.51 14.50 -2.85
N ASP A 73 3.89 15.70 -2.43
CA ASP A 73 4.08 16.84 -3.31
C ASP A 73 5.49 16.90 -3.91
N TYR A 74 5.77 16.00 -4.86
CA TYR A 74 7.05 15.99 -5.55
C TYR A 74 7.33 17.28 -6.33
N ALA A 75 6.31 17.99 -6.79
CA ALA A 75 6.49 19.14 -7.69
C ALA A 75 7.17 20.33 -7.03
N HIS A 76 7.01 20.49 -5.72
CA HIS A 76 7.56 21.61 -4.94
C HIS A 76 8.62 21.15 -3.92
N SER A 77 9.03 19.88 -3.97
CA SER A 77 10.06 19.35 -3.07
C SER A 77 11.46 19.72 -3.56
N GLU A 78 12.29 20.31 -2.71
CA GLU A 78 13.72 20.54 -2.99
C GLU A 78 14.59 19.33 -2.59
N PHE A 79 14.04 18.50 -1.69
CA PHE A 79 14.66 17.29 -1.18
C PHE A 79 13.60 16.19 -1.03
N ILE A 80 13.92 14.98 -1.50
CA ILE A 80 13.05 13.81 -1.44
C ILE A 80 13.84 12.68 -0.81
N LEU A 81 13.31 12.11 0.27
CA LEU A 81 13.84 10.92 0.93
C LEU A 81 12.84 9.77 0.83
N LEU A 82 13.26 8.65 0.25
CA LEU A 82 12.43 7.46 0.06
C LEU A 82 13.02 6.27 0.82
N PHE A 83 12.24 5.66 1.71
CA PHE A 83 12.60 4.42 2.42
C PHE A 83 11.96 3.21 1.74
N GLY A 84 12.73 2.48 0.93
CA GLY A 84 12.28 1.25 0.26
C GLY A 84 11.20 1.46 -0.81
N ILE A 85 10.92 2.69 -1.23
CA ILE A 85 9.87 3.02 -2.19
C ILE A 85 10.43 3.05 -3.62
N ASN A 86 10.31 1.94 -4.35
CA ASN A 86 10.74 1.87 -5.76
C ASN A 86 9.70 2.51 -6.70
N GLU A 87 9.52 3.83 -6.57
CA GLU A 87 8.46 4.60 -7.21
C GLU A 87 8.53 4.52 -8.75
N LEU A 88 9.71 4.41 -9.36
CA LEU A 88 9.84 4.35 -10.83
C LEU A 88 9.21 3.10 -11.46
N VAL A 89 9.05 2.02 -10.69
CA VAL A 89 8.51 0.74 -11.17
C VAL A 89 7.15 0.42 -10.55
N THR A 90 6.95 0.76 -9.28
CA THR A 90 5.81 0.28 -8.49
C THR A 90 4.75 1.36 -8.20
N SER A 91 4.90 2.57 -8.75
CA SER A 91 3.96 3.66 -8.48
C SER A 91 2.53 3.29 -8.87
N VAL A 92 1.61 3.56 -7.95
CA VAL A 92 0.17 3.28 -8.11
C VAL A 92 -0.51 4.25 -9.08
N GLY A 93 0.13 5.38 -9.42
CA GLY A 93 -0.49 6.42 -10.24
C GLY A 93 0.48 7.14 -11.17
N GLN A 94 0.14 7.20 -12.45
CA GLN A 94 0.97 7.86 -13.47
C GLN A 94 1.23 9.35 -13.17
N ARG A 95 0.24 10.05 -12.60
CA ARG A 95 0.40 11.46 -12.20
C ARG A 95 1.52 11.62 -11.17
N LYS A 96 1.52 10.81 -10.11
CA LYS A 96 2.52 10.85 -9.05
C LYS A 96 3.92 10.57 -9.60
N LEU A 97 4.05 9.53 -10.43
CA LEU A 97 5.29 9.17 -11.11
C LEU A 97 5.82 10.30 -12.01
N ASN A 98 4.94 10.95 -12.78
CA ASN A 98 5.34 12.04 -13.67
C ASN A 98 5.87 13.26 -12.89
N LEU A 99 5.28 13.57 -11.74
CA LEU A 99 5.74 14.66 -10.88
C LEU A 99 7.11 14.34 -10.27
N LEU A 100 7.34 13.09 -9.82
CA LEU A 100 8.68 12.66 -9.37
C LEU A 100 9.72 12.83 -10.48
N LYS A 101 9.41 12.34 -11.69
CA LYS A 101 10.31 12.48 -12.85
C LYS A 101 10.60 13.93 -13.20
N GLN A 102 9.61 14.82 -13.05
CA GLN A 102 9.80 16.25 -13.24
C GLN A 102 10.73 16.85 -12.18
N ALA A 103 10.52 16.53 -10.91
CA ALA A 103 11.37 16.96 -9.81
C ALA A 103 12.83 16.53 -10.01
N MET A 104 13.05 15.28 -10.44
CA MET A 104 14.38 14.76 -10.78
C MET A 104 15.03 15.57 -11.93
N LYS A 105 14.28 15.91 -12.99
CA LYS A 105 14.79 16.73 -14.10
C LYS A 105 15.14 18.15 -13.69
N GLN A 106 14.47 18.68 -12.66
CA GLN A 106 14.74 20.01 -12.10
C GLN A 106 15.94 20.01 -11.15
N GLY A 107 16.56 18.85 -10.88
CA GLY A 107 17.73 18.75 -10.00
C GLY A 107 17.40 18.57 -8.53
N THR A 108 16.16 18.19 -8.19
CA THR A 108 15.77 17.86 -6.81
C THR A 108 16.67 16.79 -6.24
N LYS A 109 17.18 16.99 -5.01
CA LYS A 109 17.99 15.97 -4.34
C LYS A 109 17.07 14.81 -3.94
N LEU A 110 17.23 13.68 -4.61
CA LEU A 110 16.54 12.42 -4.35
C LEU A 110 17.51 11.46 -3.66
N VAL A 111 17.23 11.15 -2.39
CA VAL A 111 17.95 10.16 -1.60
C VAL A 111 17.09 8.91 -1.48
N MET A 112 17.64 7.77 -1.90
CA MET A 112 16.98 6.47 -1.82
C MET A 112 17.64 5.61 -0.76
N VAL A 113 16.87 5.16 0.22
CA VAL A 113 17.30 4.21 1.27
C VAL A 113 16.70 2.85 0.93
N ASP A 114 17.53 1.93 0.46
CA ASP A 114 17.07 0.62 -0.03
C ASP A 114 18.23 -0.38 0.12
N PRO A 115 18.02 -1.59 0.69
CA PRO A 115 19.08 -2.59 0.78
C PRO A 115 19.66 -2.97 -0.59
N ARG A 116 18.85 -2.94 -1.66
CA ARG A 116 19.30 -3.17 -3.04
C ARG A 116 19.39 -1.85 -3.81
N GLN A 117 20.22 -1.82 -4.85
CA GLN A 117 20.18 -0.73 -5.82
C GLN A 117 18.97 -0.92 -6.73
N SER A 118 17.81 -0.44 -6.28
CA SER A 118 16.59 -0.45 -7.10
C SER A 118 16.67 0.54 -8.26
N GLU A 119 15.73 0.46 -9.19
CA GLU A 119 15.63 1.33 -10.36
C GLU A 119 15.48 2.80 -9.94
N THR A 120 14.73 3.03 -8.86
CA THR A 120 14.64 4.37 -8.26
C THR A 120 15.96 4.76 -7.59
N ALA A 121 16.69 3.83 -6.97
CA ALA A 121 18.00 4.09 -6.37
C ALA A 121 19.09 4.38 -7.42
N GLU A 122 19.07 3.67 -8.55
CA GLU A 122 19.99 3.87 -9.67
C GLU A 122 19.82 5.26 -10.27
N ALA A 123 18.58 5.76 -10.35
CA ALA A 123 18.28 7.09 -10.84
C ALA A 123 18.34 8.19 -9.75
N ALA A 124 18.54 7.83 -8.48
CA ALA A 124 18.61 8.76 -7.37
C ALA A 124 19.93 9.53 -7.38
N THR A 125 19.94 10.72 -6.78
CA THR A 125 21.18 11.49 -6.59
C THR A 125 22.06 10.86 -5.51
N GLU A 126 21.49 10.03 -4.64
CA GLU A 126 22.21 9.28 -3.62
C GLU A 126 21.46 8.00 -3.28
N TRP A 127 22.19 6.91 -3.13
CA TRP A 127 21.66 5.63 -2.66
C TRP A 127 22.38 5.21 -1.39
N ILE A 128 21.60 4.90 -0.36
CA ILE A 128 22.06 4.39 0.93
C ILE A 128 21.64 2.92 1.02
N SER A 129 22.62 2.02 0.96
CA SER A 129 22.40 0.59 1.16
C SER A 129 22.25 0.30 2.65
N ILE A 130 20.99 0.24 3.10
CA ILE A 130 20.64 0.01 4.50
C ILE A 130 20.61 -1.49 4.83
N ILE A 131 20.84 -1.83 6.10
CA ILE A 131 20.57 -3.18 6.60
C ILE A 131 19.04 -3.34 6.73
N PRO A 132 18.45 -4.42 6.18
CA PRO A 132 17.00 -4.65 6.28
C PRO A 132 16.49 -4.57 7.72
N GLY A 133 15.46 -3.75 7.95
CA GLY A 133 14.85 -3.58 9.27
C GLY A 133 15.53 -2.56 10.19
N THR A 134 16.55 -1.82 9.72
CA THR A 134 17.22 -0.76 10.51
C THR A 134 16.83 0.66 10.09
N ASP A 135 15.86 0.82 9.20
CA ASP A 135 15.32 2.10 8.72
C ASP A 135 14.80 2.98 9.86
N GLY A 136 14.11 2.41 10.86
CA GLY A 136 13.69 3.16 12.05
C GLY A 136 14.86 3.77 12.84
N ALA A 137 15.98 3.05 12.99
CA ALA A 137 17.16 3.57 13.69
C ALA A 137 17.81 4.71 12.89
N MET A 138 17.91 4.56 11.57
CA MET A 138 18.39 5.62 10.68
C MET A 138 17.51 6.87 10.74
N ALA A 139 16.19 6.70 10.67
CA ALA A 139 15.24 7.82 10.73
C ALA A 139 15.34 8.62 12.03
N LEU A 140 15.57 7.94 13.16
CA LEU A 140 15.78 8.59 14.46
C LEU A 140 17.13 9.30 14.56
N ALA A 141 18.18 8.78 13.91
CA ALA A 141 19.50 9.39 13.91
C ALA A 141 19.64 10.56 12.92
N TRP A 142 18.79 10.60 11.89
CA TRP A 142 18.86 11.58 10.82
C TRP A 142 18.98 13.05 11.30
N PRO A 143 18.19 13.54 12.26
CA PRO A 143 18.29 14.93 12.72
C PRO A 143 19.58 15.28 13.47
N MET A 144 20.39 14.29 13.86
CA MET A 144 21.62 14.50 14.63
C MET A 144 22.87 14.64 13.75
N CYS A 145 22.76 14.32 12.46
CA CYS A 145 23.90 14.21 11.55
C CYS A 145 23.91 15.25 10.42
N TRP A 146 22.91 16.14 10.37
CA TRP A 146 22.73 17.16 9.33
C TRP A 146 22.45 18.53 9.92
#